data_AF-A0A2V2V7I5-F1
#
_entry.id   AF-A0A2V2V7I5-F1
#
_cell.length_a   1.000
_cell.length_b   1.000
_cell.length_c   1.000
_cell.angle_alpha   90.00
_cell.angle_beta   90.00
_cell.angle_gamma   90.00
#
_symmetry.space_group_name_H-M   'P 1'
#
loop_
_entity.id
_entity.type
_entity.pdbx_description
1 polymer ?
#
loop_
_entity_poly.entity_id
_entity_poly.type
_entity_poly.pdbx_seq_one_letter_code
_entity_poly.pdbx_strand_id
1 'polypeptide(L)'
;MAEDKHNDELMEVEEVAVSDGGVARFAPVDVQSGEEKYEVVWQETAKLLRFDEGENQWKERGQGTAKILRRKDERGKYMFVFRREGIGKLAAQHYLLKSMTVKFHPQSEKALLWMAHKDYTDDEEGFPENFVMRFTSKELAEKALKAFKDAISASTV
;
A
#
# COMPACT_ATOMS: atom_id res chain seq x y z
N MET A 1 -19.44 -69.15 28.02
CA MET A 1 -18.88 -68.52 26.81
C MET A 1 -20.02 -67.77 26.14
N ALA A 2 -19.70 -66.61 25.57
CA ALA A 2 -20.57 -65.46 25.33
C ALA A 2 -21.78 -65.72 24.41
N GLU A 3 -22.90 -65.06 24.71
CA GLU A 3 -23.94 -64.76 23.72
C GLU A 3 -23.75 -63.31 23.27
N ASP A 4 -23.33 -63.16 22.01
CA ASP A 4 -23.29 -61.92 21.26
C ASP A 4 -24.72 -61.41 21.04
N LYS A 5 -25.03 -60.23 21.58
CA LYS A 5 -26.11 -59.38 21.07
C LYS A 5 -25.48 -58.16 20.42
N HIS A 6 -25.29 -58.26 19.11
CA HIS A 6 -24.96 -57.13 18.26
C HIS A 6 -26.18 -56.21 18.21
N ASN A 7 -26.12 -55.11 18.98
CA ASN A 7 -27.10 -54.03 18.93
C ASN A 7 -26.73 -53.14 17.73
N ASP A 8 -27.45 -53.28 16.64
CA ASP A 8 -27.35 -52.43 15.45
C ASP A 8 -28.18 -51.16 15.73
N GLU A 9 -27.63 -50.25 16.54
CA GLU A 9 -28.20 -48.91 16.76
C GLU A 9 -27.55 -47.94 15.77
N LEU A 10 -28.16 -47.81 14.60
CA LEU A 10 -27.90 -46.72 13.68
C LEU A 10 -28.27 -45.40 14.38
N MET A 11 -27.26 -44.65 14.82
CA MET A 11 -27.45 -43.27 15.27
C MET A 11 -27.96 -42.45 14.07
N GLU A 12 -29.21 -41.98 14.16
CA GLU A 12 -29.70 -40.93 13.26
C GLU A 12 -28.81 -39.70 13.46
N VAL A 13 -28.09 -39.34 12.40
CA VAL A 13 -27.29 -38.13 12.38
C VAL A 13 -28.27 -36.95 12.24
N GLU A 14 -28.65 -36.34 13.37
CA GLU A 14 -29.36 -35.07 13.32
C GLU A 14 -28.43 -34.02 12.70
N GLU A 15 -28.79 -33.52 11.51
CA GLU A 15 -28.13 -32.37 10.91
C GLU A 15 -28.38 -31.14 11.79
N VAL A 16 -27.41 -30.79 12.63
CA VAL A 16 -27.41 -29.51 13.34
C VAL A 16 -27.18 -28.42 12.30
N ALA A 17 -28.24 -27.71 11.92
CA ALA A 17 -28.13 -26.50 11.13
C ALA A 17 -27.26 -25.49 11.89
N VAL A 18 -26.06 -25.20 11.37
CA VAL A 18 -25.24 -24.10 11.91
C VAL A 18 -25.91 -22.80 11.45
N SER A 19 -26.77 -22.25 12.29
CA SER A 19 -27.21 -20.87 12.09
C SER A 19 -26.06 -19.98 12.53
N ASP A 20 -25.45 -19.24 11.61
CA ASP A 20 -24.47 -18.18 11.91
C ASP A 20 -25.09 -16.95 12.61
N GLY A 21 -26.29 -17.13 13.19
CA GLY A 21 -27.27 -16.12 13.63
C GLY A 21 -26.86 -15.20 14.77
N GLY A 22 -25.56 -14.91 14.92
CA GLY A 22 -25.10 -13.74 15.62
C GLY A 22 -25.17 -12.51 14.71
N VAL A 23 -26.05 -11.56 15.01
CA VAL A 23 -25.98 -10.22 14.39
C VAL A 23 -24.61 -9.64 14.71
N ALA A 24 -23.77 -9.45 13.71
CA ALA A 24 -22.45 -8.86 13.89
C ALA A 24 -22.61 -7.44 14.46
N ARG A 25 -22.35 -7.29 15.76
CA ARG A 25 -22.36 -6.00 16.46
C ARG A 25 -21.04 -5.30 16.21
N PHE A 26 -20.92 -4.61 15.09
CA PHE A 26 -19.79 -3.73 14.84
C PHE A 26 -19.99 -2.44 15.64
N ALA A 27 -19.22 -2.26 16.70
CA ALA A 27 -19.09 -0.94 17.33
C ALA A 27 -18.31 -0.04 16.37
N PRO A 28 -18.75 1.22 16.14
CA PRO A 28 -17.95 2.17 15.39
C PRO A 28 -16.63 2.41 16.13
N VAL A 29 -15.53 2.00 15.52
CA VAL A 29 -14.18 2.30 16.00
C VAL A 29 -13.73 3.57 15.30
N ASP A 30 -13.27 4.55 16.07
CA ASP A 30 -12.66 5.75 15.52
C ASP A 30 -11.27 5.39 14.99
N VAL A 31 -11.10 5.43 13.67
CA VAL A 31 -9.86 5.02 13.00
C VAL A 31 -9.03 6.26 12.68
N GLN A 32 -8.02 6.52 13.50
CA GLN A 32 -7.03 7.56 13.20
C GLN A 32 -6.05 7.04 12.14
N SER A 33 -5.98 7.71 11.00
CA SER A 33 -5.08 7.35 9.90
C SER A 33 -3.61 7.68 10.18
N GLY A 34 -3.32 8.45 11.24
CA GLY A 34 -1.99 8.99 11.54
C GLY A 34 -1.53 10.12 10.60
N GLU A 35 -2.23 10.36 9.49
CA GLU A 35 -1.90 11.40 8.50
C GLU A 35 -2.15 12.83 9.02
N GLU A 36 -2.85 13.00 10.14
CA GLU A 36 -3.18 14.33 10.71
C GLU A 36 -1.94 15.16 11.08
N LYS A 37 -0.84 14.47 11.41
CA LYS A 37 0.46 15.09 11.72
C LYS A 37 1.20 15.59 10.48
N TYR A 38 0.64 15.34 9.29
CA TYR A 38 1.23 15.68 8.02
C TYR A 38 0.35 16.67 7.25
N GLU A 39 0.99 17.43 6.37
CA GLU A 39 0.34 18.25 5.36
C GLU A 39 0.59 17.66 3.97
N VAL A 40 -0.38 17.80 3.08
CA VAL A 40 -0.26 17.36 1.69
C VAL A 40 0.46 18.45 0.89
N VAL A 41 1.64 18.11 0.36
CA VAL A 41 2.46 19.01 -0.48
C VAL A 41 2.12 18.82 -1.95
N TRP A 42 1.84 17.58 -2.34
CA TRP A 42 1.47 17.22 -3.71
C TRP A 42 0.56 16.00 -3.67
N GLN A 43 -0.39 15.94 -4.60
CA GLN A 43 -1.31 14.83 -4.76
C GLN A 43 -1.75 14.70 -6.22
N GLU A 44 -1.71 13.48 -6.76
CA GLU A 44 -2.24 13.15 -8.09
C GLU A 44 -2.74 11.70 -8.15
N THR A 45 -3.62 11.42 -9.12
CA THR A 45 -4.03 10.05 -9.45
C THR A 45 -3.01 9.40 -10.38
N ALA A 46 -2.59 8.17 -10.08
CA ALA A 46 -1.62 7.43 -10.88
C ALA A 46 -1.82 5.91 -10.76
N LYS A 47 -1.06 5.16 -11.56
CA LYS A 47 -0.90 3.72 -11.44
C LYS A 47 0.51 3.40 -10.96
N LEU A 48 0.64 2.63 -9.89
CA LEU A 48 1.89 2.20 -9.29
C LEU A 48 2.18 0.75 -9.67
N LEU A 49 3.41 0.50 -10.12
CA LEU A 49 3.97 -0.81 -10.36
C LEU A 49 5.17 -1.02 -9.42
N ARG A 50 5.39 -2.27 -9.05
CA ARG A 50 6.50 -2.72 -8.23
C ARG A 50 7.30 -3.76 -9.02
N PHE A 51 8.62 -3.74 -8.90
CA PHE A 51 9.45 -4.78 -9.47
C PHE A 51 9.40 -6.05 -8.60
N ASP A 52 9.14 -7.19 -9.21
CA ASP A 52 9.23 -8.49 -8.56
C ASP A 52 10.59 -9.12 -8.89
N GLU A 53 11.48 -9.21 -7.90
CA GLU A 53 12.83 -9.75 -8.09
C GLU A 53 12.83 -11.26 -8.36
N GLY A 54 11.84 -12.01 -7.85
CA GLY A 54 11.75 -13.45 -8.05
C GLY A 54 11.36 -13.81 -9.48
N GLU A 55 10.44 -13.04 -10.07
CA GLU A 55 10.02 -13.22 -11.47
C GLU A 55 10.74 -12.28 -12.46
N ASN A 56 11.60 -11.39 -11.97
CA ASN A 56 12.33 -10.39 -12.77
C ASN A 56 11.41 -9.56 -13.68
N GLN A 57 10.25 -9.13 -13.16
CA GLN A 57 9.23 -8.43 -13.94
C GLN A 57 8.49 -7.34 -13.14
N TRP A 58 7.94 -6.36 -13.86
CA TRP A 58 7.09 -5.33 -13.26
C TRP A 58 5.67 -5.84 -13.05
N LYS A 59 5.20 -5.84 -11.80
CA LYS A 59 3.83 -6.17 -11.43
C LYS A 59 3.04 -4.92 -11.04
N GLU A 60 1.76 -4.90 -11.35
CA GLU A 60 0.87 -3.84 -10.88
C GLU A 60 0.72 -3.92 -9.34
N ARG A 61 1.02 -2.82 -8.66
CA ARG A 61 0.89 -2.69 -7.20
C ARG A 61 -0.40 -1.97 -6.83
N GLY A 62 -0.95 -1.14 -7.71
CA GLY A 62 -2.30 -0.59 -7.60
C GLY A 62 -2.53 0.67 -8.41
N GLN A 63 -3.79 1.08 -8.54
CA GLN A 63 -4.21 2.36 -9.08
C GLN A 63 -4.89 3.17 -7.98
N GLY A 64 -4.60 4.46 -7.92
CA GLY A 64 -5.18 5.33 -6.90
C GLY A 64 -4.43 6.63 -6.71
N THR A 65 -4.44 7.14 -5.47
CA THR A 65 -3.93 8.48 -5.15
C THR A 65 -2.51 8.40 -4.60
N ALA A 66 -1.59 9.08 -5.28
CA ALA A 66 -0.23 9.33 -4.84
C ALA A 66 -0.16 10.67 -4.09
N LYS A 67 0.53 10.71 -2.96
CA LYS A 67 0.74 11.92 -2.15
C LYS A 67 2.21 12.07 -1.75
N ILE A 68 2.68 13.30 -1.73
CA ILE A 68 3.86 13.70 -0.96
C ILE A 68 3.37 14.46 0.26
N LEU A 69 3.75 13.97 1.43
CA LEU A 69 3.37 14.49 2.73
C LEU A 69 4.59 15.13 3.40
N ARG A 70 4.40 16.27 4.07
CA ARG A 70 5.41 16.88 4.96
C ARG A 70 4.93 16.81 6.39
N ARG A 71 5.82 16.43 7.31
CA ARG A 71 5.52 16.39 8.74
C ARG A 71 5.37 17.83 9.28
N LYS A 72 4.30 18.10 10.06
CA LYS A 72 3.96 19.45 10.55
C LYS A 72 4.84 19.90 11.72
N ASP A 73 5.16 18.97 12.62
CA ASP A 73 5.95 19.21 13.84
C ASP A 73 7.46 19.15 13.60
N GLU A 74 7.92 18.56 12.49
CA GLU A 74 9.33 18.40 12.17
C GLU A 74 9.60 18.81 10.71
N ARG A 75 10.15 20.01 10.53
CA ARG A 75 10.53 20.51 9.21
C ARG A 75 11.62 19.61 8.61
N GLY A 76 11.49 19.32 7.32
CA GLY A 76 12.47 18.52 6.59
C GLY A 76 12.16 17.02 6.51
N LYS A 77 11.10 16.52 7.17
CA LYS A 77 10.64 15.14 6.95
C LYS A 77 9.50 15.08 5.93
N TYR A 78 9.82 14.51 4.78
CA TYR A 78 8.88 14.25 3.70
C TYR A 78 8.67 12.76 3.50
N MET A 79 7.45 12.36 3.19
CA MET A 79 7.07 10.96 2.95
C MET A 79 6.24 10.87 1.67
N PHE A 80 6.50 9.83 0.89
CA PHE A 80 5.62 9.42 -0.19
C PHE A 80 4.63 8.39 0.33
N VAL A 81 3.36 8.56 -0.03
CA VAL A 81 2.28 7.64 0.30
C VAL A 81 1.47 7.39 -0.96
N PHE A 82 1.14 6.13 -1.22
CA PHE A 82 0.21 5.75 -2.28
C PHE A 82 -0.91 4.89 -1.71
N ARG A 83 -2.17 5.26 -1.98
CA ARG A 83 -3.35 4.47 -1.57
C ARG A 83 -4.14 4.02 -2.77
N ARG A 84 -4.58 2.76 -2.74
CA ARG A 84 -5.42 2.16 -3.78
C ARG A 84 -6.82 2.77 -3.75
N GLU A 85 -7.33 3.12 -4.92
CA GLU A 85 -8.72 3.56 -5.10
C GLU A 85 -9.69 2.43 -4.70
N GLY A 86 -10.85 2.79 -4.12
CA GLY A 86 -11.85 1.86 -3.62
C GLY A 86 -11.48 1.16 -2.31
N ILE A 87 -10.31 0.53 -2.24
CA ILE A 87 -9.88 -0.28 -1.07
C ILE A 87 -9.28 0.61 0.04
N GLY A 88 -8.65 1.74 -0.31
CA GLY A 88 -8.04 2.66 0.66
C GLY A 88 -6.76 2.15 1.35
N LYS A 89 -6.35 0.90 1.09
CA LYS A 89 -5.10 0.32 1.60
C LYS A 89 -3.86 0.99 1.00
N LEU A 90 -2.81 1.06 1.80
CA LEU A 90 -1.49 1.52 1.39
C LEU A 90 -0.89 0.57 0.34
N ALA A 91 -0.20 1.14 -0.64
CA ALA A 91 0.53 0.41 -1.67
C ALA A 91 2.00 0.82 -1.77
N ALA A 92 2.35 1.97 -1.20
CA ALA A 92 3.70 2.46 -0.98
C ALA A 92 3.67 3.44 0.21
N GLN A 93 4.68 3.38 1.08
CA GLN A 93 4.90 4.30 2.17
C GLN A 93 6.40 4.36 2.50
N HIS A 94 7.07 5.44 2.14
CA HIS A 94 8.50 5.62 2.41
C HIS A 94 8.91 7.08 2.55
N TYR A 95 9.97 7.34 3.31
CA TYR A 95 10.55 8.68 3.39
C TYR A 95 11.23 9.07 2.09
N LEU A 96 11.12 10.36 1.74
CA LEU A 96 11.89 10.95 0.64
C LEU A 96 13.27 11.35 1.17
N LEU A 97 14.26 10.47 0.99
CA LEU A 97 15.63 10.69 1.44
C LEU A 97 16.39 11.61 0.48
N LYS A 98 17.34 12.40 0.99
CA LYS A 98 18.22 13.25 0.16
C LYS A 98 18.99 12.47 -0.91
N SER A 99 19.33 11.22 -0.63
CA SER A 99 20.05 10.32 -1.56
C SER A 99 19.15 9.72 -2.64
N MET A 100 17.83 9.85 -2.52
CA MET A 100 16.88 9.23 -3.44
C MET A 100 16.91 9.93 -4.79
N THR A 101 16.92 9.13 -5.86
CA THR A 101 16.90 9.64 -7.25
C THR A 101 15.62 9.20 -7.95
N VAL A 102 14.80 10.18 -8.32
CA VAL A 102 13.59 9.98 -9.13
C VAL A 102 13.86 10.48 -10.55
N LYS A 103 13.58 9.64 -11.54
CA LYS A 103 13.83 9.92 -12.96
C LYS A 103 12.67 9.47 -13.84
N PHE A 104 12.61 9.97 -15.06
CA PHE A 104 11.69 9.42 -16.06
C PHE A 104 12.05 7.96 -16.38
N HIS A 105 11.03 7.17 -16.68
CA HIS A 105 11.23 5.84 -17.20
C HIS A 105 11.85 5.92 -18.61
N PRO A 106 12.91 5.16 -18.94
CA PRO A 106 13.60 5.28 -20.23
C PRO A 106 12.69 5.04 -21.45
N GLN A 107 11.62 4.28 -21.27
CA GLN A 107 10.67 3.90 -22.32
C GLN A 107 9.34 4.67 -22.24
N SER A 108 9.17 5.61 -21.29
CA SER A 108 7.91 6.35 -21.16
C SER A 108 8.11 7.71 -20.48
N GLU A 109 7.75 8.77 -21.20
CA GLU A 109 7.71 10.14 -20.67
C GLU A 109 6.55 10.40 -19.69
N LYS A 110 5.60 9.46 -19.60
CA LYS A 110 4.45 9.52 -18.68
C LYS A 110 4.69 8.73 -17.39
N ALA A 111 5.91 8.23 -17.18
CA ALA A 111 6.21 7.38 -16.05
C ALA A 111 7.49 7.81 -15.34
N LEU A 112 7.47 7.71 -14.02
CA LEU A 112 8.63 7.92 -13.15
C LEU A 112 9.10 6.58 -12.60
N LEU A 113 10.41 6.47 -12.39
CA LEU A 113 11.10 5.31 -11.84
C LEU A 113 11.98 5.77 -10.67
N TRP A 114 11.91 5.06 -9.55
CA TRP A 114 12.80 5.25 -8.41
C TRP A 114 12.94 3.97 -7.57
N MET A 115 13.94 3.95 -6.70
CA MET A 115 14.14 2.93 -5.68
C MET A 115 13.91 3.58 -4.31
N ALA A 116 13.06 2.96 -3.50
CA ALA A 116 12.94 3.26 -2.08
C ALA A 116 13.81 2.25 -1.31
N HIS A 117 14.75 2.73 -0.48
CA HIS A 117 15.61 1.82 0.31
C HIS A 117 14.86 1.13 1.45
N LYS A 118 13.81 1.77 1.96
CA LYS A 118 12.91 1.24 2.98
C LYS A 118 11.49 1.70 2.70
N ASP A 119 10.66 0.78 2.22
CA ASP A 119 9.22 0.96 2.10
C ASP A 119 8.50 0.15 3.18
N TYR A 120 7.61 0.83 3.90
CA TYR A 120 6.95 0.35 5.12
C TYR A 120 5.51 -0.12 4.87
N THR A 121 5.15 -0.41 3.62
CA THR A 121 3.76 -0.76 3.28
C THR A 121 3.32 -2.09 3.87
N ASP A 122 4.18 -3.10 3.77
CA ASP A 122 3.86 -4.48 4.18
C ASP A 122 4.50 -4.84 5.54
N ASP A 123 5.54 -4.13 5.97
CA ASP A 123 6.33 -4.45 7.18
C ASP A 123 6.90 -3.17 7.85
N GLU A 124 6.99 -3.17 9.18
CA GLU A 124 7.50 -2.06 9.98
C GLU A 124 9.03 -1.87 9.88
N GLU A 125 9.79 -2.92 9.57
CA GLU A 125 11.25 -2.83 9.38
C GLU A 125 11.61 -2.08 8.10
N GLY A 126 10.73 -2.18 7.11
CA GLY A 126 10.82 -1.58 5.79
C GLY A 126 11.81 -2.29 4.86
N PHE A 127 11.38 -2.58 3.63
CA PHE A 127 12.20 -3.31 2.65
C PHE A 127 12.54 -2.45 1.42
N PRO A 128 13.67 -2.72 0.74
CA PRO A 128 13.98 -2.08 -0.52
C PRO A 128 12.95 -2.44 -1.59
N GLU A 129 12.43 -1.43 -2.29
CA GLU A 129 11.42 -1.61 -3.33
C GLU A 129 11.73 -0.72 -4.54
N ASN A 130 11.52 -1.26 -5.73
CA ASN A 130 11.65 -0.52 -6.98
C ASN A 130 10.25 -0.20 -7.51
N PHE A 131 10.00 1.09 -7.78
CA PHE A 131 8.68 1.58 -8.17
C PHE A 131 8.69 2.22 -9.54
N VAL A 132 7.63 1.96 -10.31
CA VAL A 132 7.27 2.74 -11.49
C VAL A 132 5.88 3.34 -11.27
N MET A 133 5.77 4.66 -11.37
CA MET A 133 4.49 5.36 -11.29
C MET A 133 4.14 5.95 -12.65
N ARG A 134 3.01 5.52 -13.21
CA ARG A 134 2.49 5.93 -14.52
C ARG A 134 1.34 6.91 -14.35
N PHE A 135 1.37 7.97 -15.16
CA PHE A 135 0.36 9.01 -15.21
C PHE A 135 -0.40 8.97 -16.54
N THR A 136 -1.55 9.64 -16.59
CA THR A 136 -2.37 9.75 -17.82
C THR A 136 -1.71 10.65 -18.86
N SER A 137 -0.99 11.68 -18.41
CA SER A 137 -0.35 12.70 -19.24
C SER A 137 1.12 12.92 -18.87
N LYS A 138 1.89 13.48 -19.81
CA LYS A 138 3.30 13.83 -19.61
C LYS A 138 3.43 14.98 -18.61
N GLU A 139 2.55 15.96 -18.70
CA GLU A 139 2.52 17.16 -17.87
C GLU A 139 2.34 16.79 -16.39
N LEU A 140 1.53 15.76 -16.09
CA LEU A 140 1.39 15.23 -14.73
C LEU A 140 2.69 14.57 -14.25
N ALA A 141 3.35 13.79 -15.11
CA ALA A 141 4.63 13.18 -14.78
C ALA A 141 5.74 14.23 -14.53
N GLU A 142 5.76 15.31 -15.30
CA GLU A 142 6.68 16.45 -15.11
C GLU A 142 6.40 17.19 -13.79
N LYS A 143 5.13 17.49 -13.49
CA LYS A 143 4.71 18.09 -12.21
C LYS A 143 5.09 17.20 -11.03
N ALA A 144 4.85 15.89 -11.14
CA ALA A 144 5.25 14.91 -10.14
C ALA A 144 6.76 14.92 -9.95
N LEU A 145 7.55 14.83 -11.02
CA LEU A 145 9.01 14.84 -10.93
C LEU A 145 9.53 16.11 -10.26
N LYS A 146 8.96 17.27 -10.58
CA LYS A 146 9.29 18.53 -9.92
C LYS A 146 8.97 18.46 -8.42
N ALA A 147 7.77 18.00 -8.05
CA ALA A 147 7.37 17.87 -6.65
C ALA A 147 8.28 16.92 -5.86
N PHE A 148 8.66 15.78 -6.44
CA PHE A 148 9.64 14.86 -5.84
C PHE A 148 10.99 15.51 -5.64
N LYS A 149 11.53 16.20 -6.66
CA LYS A 149 12.83 16.87 -6.57
C LYS A 149 12.83 17.98 -5.51
N ASP A 150 11.78 18.81 -5.49
CA ASP A 150 11.62 19.89 -4.52
C ASP A 150 11.56 19.31 -3.09
N ALA A 151 10.79 18.22 -2.88
CA ALA A 151 10.69 17.55 -1.58
C ALA A 151 11.99 16.85 -1.15
N ILE A 152 12.68 16.16 -2.07
CA ILE A 152 13.97 15.50 -1.80
C ILE A 152 15.04 16.54 -1.44
N SER A 153 15.09 17.66 -2.17
CA SER A 153 16.02 18.75 -1.87
C SER A 153 15.74 19.42 -0.52
N ALA A 154 14.47 19.53 -0.13
CA ALA A 154 14.04 20.10 1.15
C ALA A 154 14.11 19.08 2.30
N SER A 155 14.26 17.80 2.00
CA SER A 155 14.35 16.74 2.99
C SER A 155 15.61 16.87 3.82
N THR A 156 15.57 16.51 5.09
CA THR A 156 16.74 16.48 6.00
C THR A 156 17.10 15.06 6.42
N VAL A 157 16.36 14.06 5.93
CA VAL A 157 16.59 12.63 6.15
C VAL A 157 17.35 11.98 5.00
#